data_AF-A0A1I2R5B0-F1
#
_entry.id   AF-A0A1I2R5B0-F1
#
_cell.length_a   1.000
_cell.length_b   1.000
_cell.length_c   1.000
_cell.angle_alpha   90.00
_cell.angle_beta   90.00
_cell.angle_gamma   90.00
#
_symmetry.space_group_name_H-M   'P 1'
#
loop_
_entity.id
_entity.type
_entity.pdbx_description
1 polymer ?
#
loop_
_entity_poly.entity_id
_entity_poly.type
_entity_poly.pdbx_seq_one_letter_code
_entity_poly.pdbx_strand_id
1 'polypeptide(L)'
;MAKILSSKKLTLINFMIVFYFFLLWLINYFQVDLFAIGFIVELLTIPFLLGQVIFLILGINFLIKPPRPSLFIISFLLLSICALLTFGSFF
;
A
#
# COMPACT_ATOMS: atom_id res chain seq x y z
N MET A 1 -3.84 22.01 17.30
CA MET A 1 -4.47 21.21 16.23
C MET A 1 -3.55 20.06 15.85
N ALA A 2 -3.98 18.83 16.09
CA ALA A 2 -3.15 17.66 15.96
C ALA A 2 -2.74 17.43 14.50
N LYS A 3 -1.47 17.69 14.18
CA LYS A 3 -0.85 17.43 12.87
C LYS A 3 -0.59 15.92 12.75
N ILE A 4 -1.67 15.12 12.76
CA ILE A 4 -1.62 13.65 12.97
C ILE A 4 -0.93 12.92 11.81
N LEU A 5 -1.03 13.47 10.60
CA LEU A 5 -0.39 12.93 9.40
C LEU A 5 0.77 13.83 8.96
N SER A 6 1.99 13.42 9.30
CA SER A 6 3.20 13.99 8.69
C SER A 6 3.47 13.28 7.37
N SER A 7 4.01 13.99 6.38
CA SER A 7 4.41 13.41 5.08
C SER A 7 5.28 12.16 5.27
N LYS A 8 6.15 12.14 6.29
CA LYS A 8 6.98 10.97 6.65
C LYS A 8 6.16 9.75 7.07
N LYS A 9 5.09 9.94 7.85
CA LYS A 9 4.23 8.83 8.31
C LYS A 9 3.44 8.24 7.13
N LEU A 10 2.94 9.10 6.26
CA LEU A 10 2.20 8.69 5.06
C LEU A 10 3.12 7.92 4.09
N THR A 11 4.35 8.41 3.87
CA THR A 11 5.41 7.69 3.13
C THR A 11 5.66 6.31 3.73
N LEU A 12 5.82 6.20 5.05
CA LEU A 12 6.08 4.93 5.72
C LEU A 12 4.91 3.94 5.54
N ILE A 13 3.67 4.40 5.70
CA ILE A 13 2.49 3.55 5.51
C ILE A 13 2.39 3.07 4.05
N ASN A 14 2.61 3.97 3.08
CA ASN A 14 2.61 3.59 1.66
C ASN A 14 3.66 2.50 1.38
N PHE A 15 4.87 2.62 1.93
CA PHE A 15 5.89 1.59 1.80
C PHE A 15 5.50 0.27 2.45
N MET A 16 4.88 0.30 3.64
CA MET A 16 4.40 -0.92 4.31
C MET A 16 3.35 -1.67 3.48
N ILE A 17 2.41 -0.94 2.86
CA ILE A 17 1.38 -1.53 2.00
C ILE A 17 2.01 -2.16 0.76
N VAL A 18 2.89 -1.43 0.07
CA VAL A 18 3.60 -1.96 -1.11
C VAL A 18 4.42 -3.19 -0.74
N PHE A 19 5.13 -3.16 0.38
CA PHE A 19 5.93 -4.29 0.86
C PHE A 19 5.07 -5.51 1.19
N TYR A 20 3.90 -5.31 1.81
CA TYR A 20 2.94 -6.38 2.07
C TYR A 20 2.47 -7.06 0.79
N PHE A 21 2.02 -6.29 -0.22
CA PHE A 21 1.59 -6.86 -1.51
C PHE A 21 2.73 -7.53 -2.27
N PHE A 22 3.95 -7.00 -2.17
CA PHE A 22 5.12 -7.64 -2.74
C PHE A 22 5.41 -9.01 -2.11
N LEU A 23 5.34 -9.11 -0.78
CA LEU A 23 5.45 -10.40 -0.07
C LEU A 23 4.35 -11.38 -0.46
N LEU A 24 3.12 -10.88 -0.59
CA LEU A 24 1.96 -11.63 -1.06
C LEU A 24 2.20 -12.24 -2.45
N TRP A 25 2.72 -11.43 -3.37
CA TRP A 25 3.10 -11.88 -4.70
C TRP A 25 4.20 -12.95 -4.65
N LEU A 26 5.20 -12.79 -3.77
CA LEU A 26 6.27 -13.76 -3.57
C LEU A 26 5.75 -15.09 -3.03
N ILE A 27 4.86 -15.05 -2.03
CA ILE A 27 4.22 -16.24 -1.44
C ILE A 27 3.43 -17.00 -2.49
N ASN A 28 2.67 -16.30 -3.33
CA ASN A 28 1.91 -16.89 -4.43
C ASN A 28 2.85 -17.51 -5.49
N TYR A 29 3.91 -16.78 -5.88
CA TYR A 29 4.89 -17.25 -6.87
C TYR A 29 5.59 -18.55 -6.44
N PHE A 30 5.98 -18.66 -5.16
CA PHE A 30 6.63 -19.86 -4.62
C PHE A 30 5.65 -20.95 -4.14
N GLN A 31 4.33 -20.74 -4.29
CA GLN A 31 3.29 -21.70 -3.88
C GLN A 31 3.49 -22.20 -2.44
N VAL A 32 3.77 -21.27 -1.52
CA VAL A 32 4.00 -21.62 -0.11
C VAL A 32 2.68 -22.03 0.54
N ASP A 33 2.43 -23.33 0.58
CA ASP A 33 1.14 -23.91 0.98
C ASP A 33 1.09 -24.23 2.48
N LEU A 34 1.17 -23.17 3.29
CA LEU A 34 1.03 -23.26 4.75
C LEU A 34 -0.35 -22.76 5.17
N PHE A 35 -1.17 -23.62 5.78
CA PHE A 35 -2.54 -23.31 6.20
C PHE A 35 -2.65 -22.00 7.01
N ALA A 36 -1.73 -21.79 7.95
CA ALA A 36 -1.69 -20.55 8.77
C ALA A 36 -1.40 -19.30 7.93
N ILE A 37 -0.57 -19.41 6.88
CA ILE A 37 -0.24 -18.29 5.99
C ILE A 37 -1.43 -17.95 5.10
N GLY A 38 -2.12 -18.96 4.55
CA GLY A 38 -3.32 -18.75 3.74
C GLY A 38 -4.40 -17.96 4.49
N PHE A 39 -4.72 -18.35 5.73
CA PHE A 39 -5.71 -17.64 6.54
C PHE A 39 -5.31 -16.19 6.86
N ILE A 40 -4.05 -15.95 7.23
CA ILE A 40 -3.54 -14.60 7.52
C ILE A 40 -3.58 -13.73 6.25
N VAL A 41 -3.18 -14.30 5.11
CA VAL A 41 -3.20 -13.63 3.83
C VAL A 41 -4.63 -13.20 3.48
N GLU A 42 -5.61 -14.10 3.53
CA GLU A 42 -7.00 -13.75 3.21
C GLU A 42 -7.55 -12.66 4.13
N LEU A 43 -7.29 -12.80 5.44
CA LEU A 43 -7.78 -11.86 6.44
C LEU A 43 -7.15 -10.47 6.30
N LEU A 44 -5.85 -10.38 6.01
CA LEU A 44 -5.14 -9.10 5.86
C LEU A 44 -5.32 -8.49 4.46
N THR A 45 -5.55 -9.27 3.42
CA THR A 45 -5.63 -8.73 2.05
C THR A 45 -6.77 -7.72 1.90
N ILE A 46 -7.94 -7.99 2.47
CA ILE A 46 -9.09 -7.07 2.43
C ILE A 46 -8.79 -5.71 3.10
N PRO A 47 -8.34 -5.63 4.37
CA PRO A 47 -8.01 -4.36 5.00
C PRO A 47 -6.82 -3.65 4.33
N PHE A 48 -5.83 -4.39 3.81
CA PHE A 48 -4.72 -3.77 3.06
C PHE A 48 -5.16 -3.21 1.70
N LEU A 49 -6.09 -3.87 0.99
CA LEU A 49 -6.72 -3.36 -0.22
C LEU A 49 -7.51 -2.07 0.05
N LEU A 50 -8.37 -2.08 1.08
CA LEU A 50 -9.12 -0.88 1.48
C LEU A 50 -8.17 0.24 1.91
N GLY A 51 -7.13 -0.09 2.69
CA GLY A 51 -6.08 0.83 3.07
C GLY A 51 -5.43 1.47 1.85
N GLN A 52 -5.02 0.67 0.86
CA GLN A 52 -4.39 1.16 -0.37
C GLN A 52 -5.24 2.21 -1.10
N VAL A 53 -6.56 1.97 -1.24
CA VAL A 53 -7.49 2.92 -1.85
C VAL A 53 -7.61 4.21 -1.02
N ILE A 54 -7.77 4.08 0.31
CA ILE A 54 -7.89 5.24 1.21
C ILE A 54 -6.61 6.09 1.19
N PHE A 55 -5.43 5.45 1.25
CA PHE A 55 -4.14 6.14 1.23
C PHE A 55 -3.80 6.73 -0.14
N LEU A 56 -4.32 6.17 -1.24
CA LEU A 56 -4.27 6.82 -2.56
C LEU A 56 -5.08 8.13 -2.57
N ILE A 57 -6.32 8.11 -2.10
CA ILE A 57 -7.18 9.32 -2.06
C ILE A 57 -6.56 10.39 -1.15
N LEU A 58 -6.11 9.99 0.05
CA LEU A 58 -5.39 10.89 0.96
C LEU A 58 -4.10 11.40 0.34
N GLY A 59 -3.40 10.56 -0.42
CA GLY A 59 -2.16 10.91 -1.08
C GLY A 59 -2.32 11.99 -2.14
N ILE A 60 -3.38 11.93 -2.95
CA ILE A 60 -3.74 12.97 -3.93
C ILE A 60 -3.97 14.32 -3.23
N ASN A 61 -4.75 14.31 -2.14
CA ASN A 61 -5.02 15.51 -1.35
C ASN A 61 -3.75 16.13 -0.74
N PHE A 62 -2.78 15.30 -0.34
CA PHE A 62 -1.47 15.74 0.14
C PHE A 62 -0.57 16.26 -0.97
N LEU A 63 -0.69 15.74 -2.20
CA LEU A 63 0.10 16.17 -3.36
C LEU A 63 -0.24 17.61 -3.79
N ILE A 64 -1.50 18.01 -3.64
CA ILE A 64 -1.98 19.34 -4.01
C ILE A 64 -1.43 20.43 -3.06
N LYS A 65 -1.15 20.10 -1.80
CA LYS A 65 -0.67 21.08 -0.79
C LYS A 65 0.87 21.12 -0.73
N PRO A 66 1.52 22.28 -0.98
CA PRO A 66 2.95 22.44 -0.70
C PRO A 66 3.21 22.47 0.81
N PRO A 67 4.38 22.01 1.32
CA PRO A 67 5.55 21.51 0.58
C PRO A 67 5.46 20.02 0.21
N ARG A 68 6.02 19.66 -0.96
CA ARG A 68 6.00 18.32 -1.53
C ARG A 68 7.37 17.65 -1.37
N PRO A 69 7.62 16.87 -0.30
CA PRO A 69 8.88 16.14 -0.19
C PRO A 69 8.97 15.10 -1.31
N SER A 70 10.10 15.04 -2.00
CA SER A 70 10.35 14.11 -3.12
C SER A 70 10.11 12.64 -2.76
N LEU A 71 10.46 12.25 -1.53
CA LEU A 71 10.22 10.91 -0.98
C LEU A 71 8.74 10.52 -0.96
N PHE A 72 7.84 11.46 -0.68
CA PHE A 72 6.40 11.19 -0.67
C PHE A 72 5.86 10.92 -2.08
N ILE A 73 6.36 11.66 -3.08
CA ILE A 73 5.99 11.48 -4.48
C ILE A 73 6.38 10.08 -4.96
N ILE A 74 7.60 9.65 -4.62
CA ILE A 74 8.10 8.30 -4.98
C ILE A 74 7.22 7.23 -4.33
N SER A 75 6.93 7.33 -3.02
CA SER A 75 6.06 6.35 -2.36
C SER A 75 4.64 6.33 -2.91
N PHE A 76 4.10 7.48 -3.29
CA PHE A 76 2.77 7.59 -3.88
C PHE A 76 2.71 6.96 -5.29
N LEU A 77 3.74 7.17 -6.11
CA LEU A 77 3.87 6.49 -7.40
C LEU A 77 3.98 4.98 -7.23
N LEU A 78 4.79 4.52 -6.29
CA LEU A 78 4.95 3.10 -5.99
C LEU A 78 3.64 2.46 -5.53
N LEU A 79 2.88 3.16 -4.68
CA LEU A 79 1.56 2.71 -4.23
C LEU A 79 0.55 2.65 -5.38
N SER A 80 0.59 3.63 -6.29
CA SER A 80 -0.26 3.66 -7.50
C SER A 80 0.03 2.50 -8.45
N ILE A 81 1.31 2.21 -8.71
CA ILE A 81 1.73 1.07 -9.53
C ILE A 81 1.31 -0.23 -8.87
N CYS A 82 1.55 -0.36 -7.56
CA CYS A 82 1.10 -1.51 -6.79
C CYS A 82 -0.43 -1.69 -6.90
N ALA A 83 -1.21 -0.60 -6.89
CA ALA A 83 -2.66 -0.69 -7.00
C ALA A 83 -3.08 -1.22 -8.37
N LEU A 84 -2.47 -0.70 -9.44
CA LEU A 84 -2.72 -1.18 -10.80
C LEU A 84 -2.40 -2.67 -10.96
N LEU A 85 -1.26 -3.13 -10.41
CA LEU A 85 -0.89 -4.55 -10.43
C LEU A 85 -1.86 -5.42 -9.62
N THR A 86 -2.22 -4.97 -8.42
CA THR A 86 -3.15 -5.71 -7.56
C THR A 86 -4.53 -5.81 -8.21
N PHE A 87 -5.12 -4.70 -8.65
CA PHE A 87 -6.42 -4.71 -9.36
C PHE A 87 -6.36 -5.49 -10.68
N GLY A 88 -5.26 -5.37 -11.42
CA GLY A 88 -5.04 -6.14 -12.65
C GLY A 88 -4.81 -7.64 -12.42
N SER A 89 -4.45 -8.06 -11.21
CA SER A 89 -4.37 -9.47 -10.83
C SER A 89 -5.71 -10.04 -10.36
N PHE A 90 -6.69 -9.19 -10.02
CA PHE A 90 -8.03 -9.61 -9.59
C PHE A 90 -9.02 -9.81 -10.76
N PHE A 91 -8.75 -9.23 -11.92
CA PHE A 91 -9.56 -9.32 -13.15
C PHE A 91 -8.89 -10.20 -14.19
#